data_AF-A0A350XAJ1-F1
#
_entry.id   AF-A0A350XAJ1-F1
#
_cell.length_a   1.000
_cell.length_b   1.000
_cell.length_c   1.000
_cell.angle_alpha   90.00
_cell.angle_beta   90.00
_cell.angle_gamma   90.00
#
_symmetry.space_group_name_H-M   'P 1'
#
loop_
_entity.id
_entity.type
_entity.pdbx_description
1 polymer ?
#
loop_
_entity_poly.entity_id
_entity_poly.type
_entity_poly.pdbx_seq_one_letter_code
_entity_poly.pdbx_strand_id
1 'polypeptide(L)'
;MNVSFIPIYLSEEHLIMNRRNFLLAGLSLGALAAIPLRTLAQGKPNAIAQAERQNHVTTHVLDMMMGKSGQGMRIDLSVLEGDRYRLIKTFTTNENGRTDEPMLSGNAIAVGRYEMMFYIADYYKKLGVQLPDPP
;
A
#
# COMPACT_ATOMS: atom_id res chain seq x y z
N MET A 1 -17.49 -22.19 -17.25
CA MET A 1 -17.69 -20.92 -16.50
C MET A 1 -16.56 -19.99 -16.89
N ASN A 2 -16.86 -18.96 -17.71
CA ASN A 2 -15.86 -18.10 -18.32
C ASN A 2 -15.73 -16.83 -17.45
N VAL A 3 -14.58 -16.60 -16.83
CA VAL A 3 -14.34 -15.40 -16.02
C VAL A 3 -13.40 -14.49 -16.80
N SER A 4 -13.99 -13.48 -17.43
CA SER A 4 -13.26 -12.42 -18.13
C SER A 4 -12.64 -11.48 -17.09
N PHE A 5 -11.32 -11.45 -17.02
CA PHE A 5 -10.57 -10.49 -16.24
C PHE A 5 -10.40 -9.21 -17.05
N ILE A 6 -10.99 -8.10 -16.60
CA ILE A 6 -10.77 -6.77 -17.15
C ILE A 6 -9.49 -6.20 -16.53
N PRO A 7 -8.41 -5.96 -17.30
CA PRO A 7 -7.25 -5.24 -16.79
C PRO A 7 -7.59 -3.74 -16.68
N ILE A 8 -7.41 -3.17 -15.50
CA ILE A 8 -7.48 -1.71 -15.27
C ILE A 8 -6.18 -1.13 -15.82
N TYR A 9 -6.21 -0.57 -17.04
CA TYR A 9 -5.16 0.30 -17.54
C TYR A 9 -5.31 1.67 -16.86
N LEU A 10 -4.33 2.06 -16.05
CA LEU A 10 -4.22 3.43 -15.57
C LEU A 10 -3.59 4.27 -16.71
N SER A 11 -4.44 4.87 -17.55
CA SER A 11 -4.04 5.93 -18.47
C SER A 11 -4.05 7.26 -17.71
N GLU A 12 -2.87 7.73 -17.29
CA GLU A 12 -2.67 9.09 -16.78
C GLU A 12 -2.57 10.06 -17.97
N GLU A 13 -3.71 10.48 -18.51
CA GLU A 13 -3.84 11.80 -19.12
C GLU A 13 -5.16 12.43 -18.65
N HIS A 14 -5.11 12.99 -17.44
CA HIS A 14 -6.14 13.93 -17.01
C HIS A 14 -5.49 15.31 -16.88
N LEU A 15 -5.71 16.09 -17.94
CA LEU A 15 -5.49 17.53 -18.02
C LEU A 15 -6.21 18.23 -16.86
N ILE A 16 -5.53 18.39 -15.72
CA ILE A 16 -6.04 19.21 -14.62
C ILE A 16 -5.81 20.67 -14.99
N MET A 17 -6.86 21.28 -15.54
CA MET A 17 -6.93 22.71 -15.82
C MET A 17 -6.87 23.48 -14.49
N ASN A 18 -5.72 24.12 -14.24
CA ASN A 18 -5.49 24.88 -13.02
C ASN A 18 -6.06 26.32 -13.19
N ARG A 19 -6.75 26.78 -12.15
CA ARG A 19 -7.37 28.10 -11.89
C ARG A 19 -6.49 29.36 -12.07
N ARG A 20 -5.37 29.30 -12.78
CA ARG A 20 -4.46 30.43 -13.05
C ARG A 20 -4.76 31.17 -14.36
N ASN A 21 -5.86 30.85 -15.03
CA ASN A 21 -6.39 31.59 -16.19
C ASN A 21 -7.44 32.65 -15.78
N PHE A 22 -7.11 33.47 -14.78
CA PHE A 22 -7.83 34.72 -14.55
C PHE A 22 -6.79 35.82 -14.32
N LEU A 23 -6.97 36.93 -15.05
CA LEU A 23 -6.14 38.16 -15.09
C LEU A 23 -5.09 38.24 -16.20
N LEU A 24 -5.52 38.04 -17.44
CA LEU A 24 -5.03 38.82 -18.59
C LEU A 24 -6.06 39.91 -18.92
N ALA A 25 -6.00 41.04 -18.20
CA ALA A 25 -6.56 42.32 -18.64
C ALA A 25 -6.06 43.43 -17.70
N GLY A 26 -5.24 44.35 -18.20
CA GLY A 26 -4.86 45.56 -17.45
C GLY A 26 -3.47 46.10 -17.77
N LEU A 27 -3.22 46.45 -19.03
CA LEU A 27 -2.07 47.24 -19.46
C LEU A 27 -2.41 48.72 -19.22
N SER A 28 -1.86 49.35 -18.19
CA SER A 28 -1.72 50.81 -18.12
C SER A 28 -0.35 51.19 -17.58
N LEU A 29 0.40 51.91 -18.43
CA LEU A 29 1.65 52.59 -18.12
C LEU A 29 1.44 53.58 -16.96
N GLY A 30 2.34 53.58 -15.97
CA GLY A 30 2.40 54.60 -14.93
C GLY A 30 3.62 54.43 -14.04
N ALA A 31 4.43 55.48 -13.90
CA ALA A 31 5.81 55.45 -13.42
C ALA A 31 6.01 55.27 -11.90
N LEU A 32 7.30 55.02 -11.57
CA LEU A 32 8.06 55.48 -10.39
C LEU A 32 8.23 54.55 -9.16
N ALA A 33 9.49 54.60 -8.67
CA ALA A 33 10.03 54.17 -7.39
C ALA A 33 10.39 52.67 -7.22
N ALA A 34 11.66 52.38 -7.51
CA ALA A 34 12.37 51.20 -7.04
C ALA A 34 12.49 51.23 -5.50
N ILE A 35 11.63 50.47 -4.83
CA ILE A 35 11.84 50.03 -3.45
C ILE A 35 12.02 48.52 -3.53
N PRO A 36 13.20 47.94 -3.24
CA PRO A 36 13.27 46.51 -3.01
C PRO A 36 12.62 46.28 -1.65
N LEU A 37 11.29 46.14 -1.65
CA LEU A 37 10.56 45.53 -0.55
C LEU A 37 11.02 44.07 -0.55
N ARG A 38 12.12 43.79 0.18
CA ARG A 38 12.43 42.45 0.65
C ARG A 38 11.28 42.06 1.57
N THR A 39 10.21 41.60 0.95
CA THR A 39 9.09 40.93 1.59
C THR A 39 9.68 39.82 2.44
N LEU A 40 9.68 40.03 3.76
CA LEU A 40 9.86 38.97 4.75
C LEU A 40 8.63 38.07 4.71
N ALA A 41 8.51 37.29 3.64
CA ALA A 41 7.65 36.12 3.59
C ALA A 41 8.55 34.88 3.51
N GLN A 42 9.50 34.76 4.44
CA GLN A 42 9.98 33.45 4.86
C GLN A 42 8.95 32.87 5.84
N GLY A 43 7.79 32.48 5.32
CA GLY A 43 7.01 31.46 5.99
C GLY A 43 7.83 30.17 5.95
N LYS A 44 8.12 29.58 7.11
CA LYS A 44 8.60 28.20 7.17
C LYS A 44 7.68 27.39 6.25
N PRO A 45 8.20 26.61 5.27
CA PRO A 45 7.34 25.70 4.53
C PRO A 45 6.57 24.90 5.57
N ASN A 46 5.24 24.94 5.48
CA ASN A 46 4.36 24.31 6.44
C ASN A 46 4.86 22.89 6.68
N ALA A 47 5.22 22.58 7.93
CA ALA A 47 5.63 21.24 8.37
C ALA A 47 4.45 20.25 8.38
N ILE A 48 3.50 20.43 7.46
CA ILE A 48 2.84 19.30 6.81
C ILE A 48 3.79 18.87 5.69
N ALA A 49 5.04 18.57 6.07
CA ALA A 49 5.94 17.81 5.23
C ALA A 49 5.13 16.59 4.82
N GLN A 50 4.92 16.44 3.52
CA GLN A 50 4.34 15.24 2.95
C GLN A 50 5.15 14.08 3.52
N ALA A 51 4.61 13.40 4.53
CA ALA A 51 5.06 12.07 4.87
C ALA A 51 4.80 11.30 3.58
N GLU A 52 5.85 11.09 2.79
CA GLU A 52 5.79 10.26 1.60
C GLU A 52 5.09 8.98 2.04
N ARG A 53 3.88 8.73 1.53
CA ARG A 53 3.10 7.59 1.97
C ARG A 53 3.85 6.35 1.52
N GLN A 54 4.55 5.74 2.46
CA GLN A 54 5.32 4.55 2.16
C GLN A 54 4.35 3.40 1.91
N ASN A 55 4.44 2.84 0.71
CA ASN A 55 3.65 1.68 0.32
C ASN A 55 3.97 0.52 1.26
N HIS A 56 2.95 -0.20 1.70
CA HIS A 56 3.08 -1.36 2.56
C HIS A 56 2.08 -2.44 2.17
N VAL A 57 2.45 -3.70 2.37
CA VAL A 57 1.58 -4.86 2.22
C VAL A 57 1.32 -5.45 3.59
N THR A 58 0.06 -5.58 3.97
CA THR A 58 -0.38 -6.19 5.23
C THR A 58 -1.39 -7.30 4.96
N THR A 59 -1.57 -8.17 5.95
CA THR A 59 -2.57 -9.24 5.91
C THR A 59 -3.40 -9.24 7.20
N HIS A 60 -4.63 -9.71 7.10
CA HIS A 60 -5.52 -9.90 8.24
C HIS A 60 -6.31 -11.19 8.04
N VAL A 61 -6.14 -12.13 8.96
CA VAL A 61 -6.74 -13.46 8.92
C VAL A 61 -7.89 -13.52 9.91
N LEU A 62 -9.07 -13.91 9.41
CA LEU A 62 -10.26 -14.16 10.21
C LEU A 62 -10.61 -15.65 10.16
N ASP A 63 -10.78 -16.25 11.34
CA ASP A 63 -11.33 -17.59 11.50
C ASP A 63 -12.85 -17.51 11.55
N MET A 64 -13.49 -17.90 10.45
CA MET A 64 -14.95 -17.92 10.32
C MET A 64 -15.61 -19.08 11.07
N MET A 65 -14.88 -20.15 11.37
CA MET A 65 -15.43 -21.31 12.08
C MET A 65 -15.63 -20.99 13.56
N MET A 66 -14.68 -20.27 14.16
CA MET A 66 -14.77 -19.85 15.57
C MET A 66 -15.31 -18.43 15.75
N GLY A 67 -15.46 -17.67 14.66
CA GLY A 67 -15.86 -16.25 14.71
C GLY A 67 -14.83 -15.36 15.39
N LYS A 68 -13.54 -15.68 15.24
CA LYS A 68 -12.41 -15.01 15.94
C LYS A 68 -11.32 -14.62 14.96
N SER A 69 -10.40 -13.77 15.40
CA SER A 69 -9.16 -13.52 14.68
C SER A 69 -8.35 -14.83 14.55
N GLY A 70 -7.77 -15.08 13.38
CA GLY A 70 -6.96 -16.27 13.13
C GLY A 70 -5.57 -16.16 13.74
N GLN A 71 -5.47 -16.11 15.07
CA GLN A 71 -4.22 -15.96 15.84
C GLN A 71 -3.32 -17.19 15.71
N GLY A 72 -2.01 -16.99 15.52
CA GLY A 72 -1.04 -18.09 15.45
C GLY A 72 -1.02 -18.82 14.10
N MET A 73 -1.67 -18.26 13.08
CA MET A 73 -1.60 -18.74 11.69
C MET A 73 -0.21 -18.47 11.13
N ARG A 74 0.45 -19.52 10.64
CA ARG A 74 1.70 -19.40 9.90
C ARG A 74 1.41 -18.98 8.45
N ILE A 75 2.18 -18.03 7.95
CA ILE A 75 2.09 -17.53 6.58
C ILE A 75 3.50 -17.43 5.99
N ASP A 76 3.75 -18.05 4.86
CA ASP A 76 5.01 -17.88 4.13
C ASP A 76 4.80 -16.92 2.96
N LEU A 77 5.64 -15.88 2.86
CA LEU A 77 5.64 -14.93 1.75
C LEU A 77 6.82 -15.23 0.82
N SER A 78 6.54 -15.40 -0.46
CA SER A 78 7.52 -15.66 -1.51
C SER A 78 7.39 -14.68 -2.67
N VAL A 79 8.48 -14.47 -3.41
CA VAL A 79 8.51 -13.71 -4.69
C VAL A 79 8.88 -14.64 -5.82
N LEU A 80 8.26 -14.46 -6.99
CA LEU A 80 8.60 -15.19 -8.20
C LEU A 80 9.88 -14.62 -8.82
N GLU A 81 10.91 -15.45 -8.93
CA GLU A 81 12.17 -15.13 -9.60
C GLU A 81 12.42 -16.13 -10.73
N GLY A 82 12.33 -15.65 -11.97
CA GLY A 82 12.27 -16.54 -13.14
C GLY A 82 11.03 -17.44 -13.05
N ASP A 83 11.25 -18.74 -12.98
CA ASP A 83 10.18 -19.76 -12.92
C ASP A 83 10.01 -20.38 -11.53
N ARG A 84 10.64 -19.81 -10.48
CA ARG A 84 10.59 -20.38 -9.12
C ARG A 84 10.23 -19.32 -8.08
N TYR A 85 9.43 -19.71 -7.08
CA TYR A 85 9.16 -18.88 -5.92
C TYR A 85 10.32 -18.98 -4.92
N ARG A 86 10.89 -17.83 -4.57
CA ARG A 86 11.88 -17.70 -3.50
C ARG A 86 11.20 -17.16 -2.24
N LEU A 87 11.35 -17.88 -1.13
CA LEU A 87 10.86 -17.44 0.17
C LEU A 87 11.54 -16.12 0.58
N ILE A 88 10.73 -15.13 0.95
CA ILE A 88 11.16 -13.87 1.53
C ILE A 88 11.19 -14.00 3.05
N LYS A 89 10.05 -14.35 3.64
CA LYS A 89 9.87 -14.40 5.10
C LYS A 89 8.67 -15.24 5.50
N THR A 90 8.79 -15.93 6.63
CA THR A 90 7.68 -16.55 7.34
C THR A 90 7.17 -15.64 8.43
N PHE A 91 5.84 -15.50 8.51
CA PHE A 91 5.14 -14.73 9.51
C PHE A 91 4.24 -15.64 10.36
N THR A 92 3.91 -15.17 11.56
CA THR A 92 2.86 -15.73 12.40
C THR A 92 1.92 -14.61 12.80
N THR A 93 0.61 -14.84 12.70
CA THR A 93 -0.38 -13.82 13.08
C THR A 93 -0.48 -13.67 14.61
N ASN A 94 -0.67 -12.43 15.06
CA ASN A 94 -0.90 -12.06 16.45
C ASN A 94 -2.37 -12.25 16.87
N GLU A 95 -2.72 -11.85 18.09
CA GLU A 95 -4.07 -11.94 18.67
C GLU A 95 -5.15 -11.25 17.83
N ASN A 96 -4.77 -10.23 17.06
CA ASN A 96 -5.67 -9.52 16.15
C ASN A 96 -5.69 -10.12 14.73
N GLY A 97 -5.11 -11.31 14.53
CA GLY A 97 -5.08 -11.99 13.23
C GLY A 97 -4.19 -11.30 12.19
N ARG A 98 -3.30 -10.40 12.61
CA ARG A 98 -2.40 -9.62 11.75
C ARG A 98 -0.94 -9.99 12.01
N THR A 99 -0.03 -9.52 11.18
CA THR A 99 1.40 -9.54 11.50
C THR A 99 1.77 -8.29 12.30
N ASP A 100 2.75 -8.39 13.21
CA ASP A 100 3.16 -7.25 14.06
C ASP A 100 3.82 -6.12 13.25
N GLU A 101 4.44 -6.49 12.13
CA GLU A 101 5.01 -5.59 11.14
C GLU A 101 4.34 -5.82 9.78
N PRO A 102 4.32 -4.82 8.88
CA PRO A 102 3.89 -5.06 7.50
C PRO A 102 4.76 -6.14 6.84
N MET A 103 4.14 -6.97 6.01
CA MET A 103 4.84 -8.07 5.34
C MET A 103 5.89 -7.55 4.36
N LEU A 104 5.63 -6.40 3.72
CA LEU A 104 6.57 -5.64 2.90
C LEU A 104 6.33 -4.15 3.13
N SER A 105 7.39 -3.34 3.08
CA SER A 105 7.33 -1.87 3.24
C SER A 105 8.33 -1.17 2.32
N GLY A 106 7.91 -0.04 1.75
CA GLY A 106 8.78 0.87 1.02
C GLY A 106 9.56 0.20 -0.10
N ASN A 107 10.88 0.32 -0.04
CA ASN A 107 11.79 -0.20 -1.08
C ASN A 107 11.83 -1.72 -1.14
N ALA A 108 11.30 -2.43 -0.14
CA ALA A 108 11.15 -3.89 -0.21
C ALA A 108 10.02 -4.33 -1.15
N ILE A 109 9.11 -3.42 -1.51
CA ILE A 109 8.05 -3.67 -2.49
C ILE A 109 8.59 -3.38 -3.87
N ALA A 110 9.03 -4.44 -4.56
CA ALA A 110 9.32 -4.39 -5.99
C ALA A 110 8.09 -4.83 -6.80
N VAL A 111 7.93 -4.29 -8.00
CA VAL A 111 6.93 -4.77 -8.96
C VAL A 111 7.27 -6.20 -9.34
N GLY A 112 6.31 -7.12 -9.19
CA GLY A 112 6.52 -8.53 -9.44
C GLY A 112 5.33 -9.37 -8.99
N ARG A 113 5.49 -10.69 -9.03
CA ARG A 113 4.49 -11.65 -8.52
C ARG A 113 4.95 -12.18 -7.17
N TYR A 114 4.03 -12.16 -6.22
CA TYR A 114 4.24 -12.69 -4.89
C TYR A 114 3.24 -13.80 -4.61
N GLU A 115 3.61 -14.70 -3.71
CA GLU A 115 2.75 -15.77 -3.21
C GLU A 115 2.71 -15.72 -1.69
N MET A 116 1.51 -15.89 -1.12
CA MET A 116 1.31 -16.08 0.30
C MET A 116 0.73 -17.46 0.54
N MET A 117 1.49 -18.33 1.21
CA MET A 117 1.06 -19.67 1.57
C MET A 117 0.53 -19.66 3.01
N PHE A 118 -0.75 -19.97 3.19
CA PHE A 118 -1.41 -20.03 4.49
C PHE A 118 -1.49 -21.47 4.99
N TYR A 119 -0.95 -21.73 6.18
CA TYR A 119 -0.89 -23.09 6.74
C TYR A 119 -2.16 -23.43 7.53
N ILE A 120 -3.29 -23.49 6.81
CA ILE A 120 -4.63 -23.67 7.40
C ILE A 120 -4.77 -25.00 8.16
N ALA A 121 -4.26 -26.09 7.58
CA ALA A 121 -4.35 -27.41 8.21
C ALA A 121 -3.59 -27.44 9.55
N ASP A 122 -2.39 -26.89 9.60
CA ASP A 122 -1.59 -26.84 10.83
C ASP A 122 -2.24 -25.95 11.90
N TYR A 123 -2.84 -24.83 11.47
CA TYR A 123 -3.59 -23.94 12.36
C TYR A 123 -4.76 -24.68 13.04
N TYR A 124 -5.62 -25.35 12.27
CA TYR A 124 -6.75 -26.07 12.85
C TYR A 124 -6.36 -27.32 13.63
N LYS A 125 -5.28 -28.02 13.25
CA LYS A 125 -4.70 -29.11 14.05
C LYS A 125 -4.26 -28.64 15.44
N LYS A 126 -3.61 -27.49 15.53
CA LYS A 126 -3.22 -26.89 16.83
C LYS A 126 -4.42 -26.53 17.71
N LEU A 127 -5.56 -26.24 17.08
CA LEU A 127 -6.82 -25.97 17.76
C LEU A 127 -7.63 -27.24 18.09
N GLY A 128 -7.08 -28.43 17.82
CA GLY A 128 -7.71 -29.71 18.12
C GLY A 128 -8.86 -30.08 17.19
N VAL A 129 -8.98 -29.41 16.04
CA VAL A 129 -10.01 -29.73 15.04
C VAL A 129 -9.62 -31.01 14.32
N GLN A 130 -10.53 -31.97 14.27
CA GLN A 130 -10.36 -33.15 13.43
C GLN A 130 -10.55 -32.75 11.97
N LEU A 131 -9.46 -32.83 11.20
CA LEU A 131 -9.48 -32.56 9.77
C LEU A 131 -9.71 -33.85 8.99
N PRO A 132 -10.48 -33.81 7.89
CA PRO A 132 -10.56 -34.93 6.97
C PRO A 132 -9.18 -35.19 6.36
N ASP A 133 -8.90 -36.46 6.02
CA ASP A 133 -7.71 -36.87 5.28
C ASP A 133 -8.08 -37.02 3.80
N PRO A 134 -7.85 -36.01 2.95
CA PRO A 134 -8.15 -36.10 1.52
C PRO A 134 -7.19 -37.08 0.83
N PRO A 135 -7.65 -37.79 -0.22
CA PRO A 135 -6.87 -38.80 -0.93
C PRO A 135 -5.70 -38.24 -1.74
#